data_AF-A0A0W0VCU9-F1
#
_entry.id   AF-A0A0W0VCU9-F1
#
_cell.length_a   1.000
_cell.length_b   1.000
_cell.length_c   1.000
_cell.angle_alpha   90.00
_cell.angle_beta   90.00
_cell.angle_gamma   90.00
#
_symmetry.space_group_name_H-M   'P 1'
#
loop_
_entity.id
_entity.type
_entity.pdbx_description
1 polymer ?
#
loop_
_entity_poly.entity_id
_entity_poly.type
_entity_poly.pdbx_seq_one_letter_code
_entity_poly.pdbx_strand_id
1 'polypeptide(L)'
;MDYYLINAINYRRSFEADAQSFMLDPAPATVIITPFPDKPEDKAIYLASLQKIVSGRKYKTSILIWNVEPIFLNDILRTIEGNPNIIGLEVAGWFEDEHVALIAELLTEPQCAIAKLRLAFKEELNFLPLAQALQKNKSISQLSFEFLSGLLYPADLQWLSCIFKVMAGNPLDEAEGFESVIANNSVQALELVGFSEISKAAEHHLNSMLEKNQTLTHFRWAGTKPELFTKMKNSLSQSKQLSVLSLEGCVMSSDELANIAHFLPSNLGVLNLSHLADLAHTSKAYREAFVIGLINLINECKAKRLELQIIFHNNDLKCAIEKYRDDLRQLINRESKVYLTTKEMKELVWAHQNQCLTFFNIVSAAKLKADERLESQYKHGVV
;
A
#
# COMPACT_ATOMS: atom_id res chain seq x y z
N MET A 1 -3.82 13.09 4.88
CA MET A 1 -3.20 13.47 3.59
C MET A 1 -4.02 14.66 3.15
N ASP A 2 -3.41 15.84 3.14
CA ASP A 2 -4.14 17.08 2.84
C ASP A 2 -4.11 17.28 1.32
N TYR A 3 -5.29 17.51 0.76
CA TYR A 3 -5.50 17.65 -0.67
C TYR A 3 -5.65 19.13 -1.02
N TYR A 4 -4.90 19.60 -2.00
CA TYR A 4 -5.08 20.92 -2.59
C TYR A 4 -5.69 20.76 -3.98
N LEU A 5 -6.91 21.24 -4.12
CA LEU A 5 -7.63 21.18 -5.38
C LEU A 5 -7.30 22.41 -6.24
N ILE A 6 -6.71 22.22 -7.42
CA ILE A 6 -6.76 23.25 -8.45
C ILE A 6 -8.14 23.17 -9.06
N ASN A 7 -9.00 24.13 -8.74
CA ASN A 7 -10.34 24.22 -9.29
C ASN A 7 -10.40 25.46 -10.17
N ALA A 8 -10.46 25.32 -11.50
CA ALA A 8 -10.48 26.49 -12.39
C ALA A 8 -11.76 27.35 -12.26
N ILE A 9 -12.81 26.82 -11.61
CA ILE A 9 -14.14 27.49 -11.59
C ILE A 9 -14.24 28.56 -10.49
N ASN A 10 -13.26 28.75 -9.61
CA ASN A 10 -13.31 29.84 -8.62
C ASN A 10 -12.09 30.77 -8.66
N TYR A 11 -12.04 31.62 -9.68
CA TYR A 11 -11.44 32.95 -9.55
C TYR A 11 -12.23 33.75 -8.50
N ARG A 12 -11.88 33.57 -7.23
CA ARG A 12 -12.01 34.61 -6.21
C ARG A 12 -10.61 34.99 -5.77
N ARG A 13 -10.45 36.21 -5.22
CA ARG A 13 -9.23 36.67 -4.51
C ARG A 13 -8.63 35.64 -3.53
N SER A 14 -9.39 34.60 -3.15
CA SER A 14 -8.92 33.48 -2.36
C SER A 14 -7.87 32.61 -3.06
N PHE A 15 -7.94 32.34 -4.38
CA PHE A 15 -6.95 31.42 -5.00
C PHE A 15 -5.52 31.90 -4.84
N GLU A 16 -5.25 33.20 -4.96
CA GLU A 16 -3.88 33.70 -4.79
C GLU A 16 -3.37 33.56 -3.36
N ALA A 17 -4.23 33.87 -2.37
CA ALA A 17 -3.90 33.71 -0.97
C ALA A 17 -3.77 32.23 -0.58
N ASP A 18 -4.67 31.38 -1.09
CA ASP A 18 -4.69 29.93 -0.86
C ASP A 18 -3.48 29.26 -1.52
N ALA A 19 -3.15 29.64 -2.76
CA ALA A 19 -1.96 29.15 -3.46
C ALA A 19 -0.68 29.61 -2.76
N GLN A 20 -0.63 30.85 -2.26
CA GLN A 20 0.52 31.33 -1.50
C GLN A 20 0.67 30.57 -0.16
N SER A 21 -0.42 30.36 0.56
CA SER A 21 -0.44 29.53 1.78
C SER A 21 0.02 28.12 1.46
N PHE A 22 -0.50 27.52 0.38
CA PHE A 22 -0.12 26.19 -0.08
C PHE A 22 1.35 26.10 -0.46
N MET A 23 1.92 27.07 -1.17
CA MET A 23 3.34 27.06 -1.55
C MET A 23 4.28 27.18 -0.35
N LEU A 24 3.83 27.84 0.73
CA LEU A 24 4.59 28.03 1.97
C LEU A 24 4.43 26.87 2.96
N ASP A 25 3.37 26.07 2.85
CA ASP A 25 3.10 24.93 3.74
C ASP A 25 4.11 23.79 3.52
N PRO A 26 4.90 23.41 4.56
CA PRO A 26 5.86 22.33 4.47
C PRO A 26 5.24 20.92 4.44
N ALA A 27 3.94 20.77 4.72
CA ALA A 27 3.28 19.48 4.71
C ALA A 27 3.30 18.85 3.31
N PRO A 28 3.52 17.52 3.18
CA PRO A 28 3.33 16.82 1.92
C PRO A 28 1.88 16.98 1.45
N ALA A 29 1.70 17.32 0.18
CA ALA A 29 0.38 17.59 -0.35
C ALA A 29 0.22 17.10 -1.79
N THR A 30 -1.03 16.91 -2.18
CA THR A 30 -1.41 16.52 -3.54
C THR A 30 -2.14 17.65 -4.22
N VAL A 31 -1.66 18.03 -5.39
CA VAL A 31 -2.33 18.93 -6.33
C VAL A 31 -3.28 18.09 -7.17
N ILE A 32 -4.57 18.41 -7.11
CA ILE A 32 -5.58 17.70 -7.90
C ILE A 32 -5.97 18.54 -9.12
N ILE A 33 -5.90 17.92 -10.29
CA ILE A 33 -6.38 18.40 -11.58
C ILE A 33 -7.59 17.53 -11.94
N THR A 34 -8.78 18.02 -11.60
CA THR A 34 -10.05 17.36 -11.91
C THR A 34 -10.53 17.70 -13.33
N PRO A 35 -11.38 16.87 -13.95
CA PRO A 35 -11.78 17.04 -15.34
C PRO A 35 -12.72 18.23 -15.59
N PHE A 36 -12.86 18.55 -16.88
CA PHE A 36 -13.82 19.45 -17.56
C PHE A 36 -13.49 20.95 -17.74
N PRO A 37 -12.26 21.36 -18.13
CA PRO A 37 -12.16 22.53 -18.99
C PRO A 37 -12.48 22.13 -20.44
N ASP A 38 -13.76 22.20 -20.84
CA ASP A 38 -14.14 21.99 -22.26
C ASP A 38 -13.56 23.11 -23.15
N LYS A 39 -13.30 24.28 -22.55
CA LYS A 39 -12.82 25.46 -23.27
C LYS A 39 -11.29 25.58 -23.18
N PRO A 40 -10.62 25.95 -24.29
CA PRO A 40 -9.18 26.23 -24.28
C PRO A 40 -8.75 27.28 -23.24
N GLU A 41 -9.59 28.27 -22.95
CA GLU A 41 -9.34 29.31 -21.95
C GLU A 41 -9.20 28.72 -20.54
N ASP A 42 -10.05 27.76 -20.19
CA ASP A 42 -10.01 27.10 -18.89
C ASP A 42 -8.75 26.23 -18.77
N LYS A 43 -8.37 25.52 -19.84
CA LYS A 43 -7.10 24.75 -19.90
C LYS A 43 -5.89 25.66 -19.65
N ALA A 44 -5.85 26.84 -20.28
CA ALA A 44 -4.78 27.82 -20.07
C ALA A 44 -4.71 28.31 -18.62
N ILE A 45 -5.86 28.52 -17.96
CA ILE A 45 -5.93 28.91 -16.54
C ILE A 45 -5.39 27.79 -15.64
N TYR A 46 -5.76 26.54 -15.90
CA TYR A 46 -5.21 25.38 -15.17
C TYR A 46 -3.69 25.32 -15.28
N LEU A 47 -3.15 25.45 -16.50
CA LEU A 47 -1.72 25.41 -16.75
C LEU A 47 -0.99 26.57 -16.08
N ALA A 48 -1.53 27.80 -16.14
CA ALA A 48 -0.94 28.95 -15.47
C ALA A 48 -0.91 28.78 -13.94
N SER A 49 -1.98 28.21 -13.37
CA SER A 49 -2.09 27.91 -11.94
C SER A 49 -1.09 26.83 -11.52
N LEU A 50 -1.00 25.76 -12.31
CA LEU A 50 -0.04 24.68 -12.11
C LEU A 50 1.40 25.21 -12.21
N GLN A 51 1.72 25.99 -13.24
CA GLN A 51 3.04 26.60 -13.40
C GLN A 51 3.43 27.45 -12.20
N LYS A 52 2.50 28.25 -11.66
CA LYS A 52 2.73 29.06 -10.45
C LYS A 52 3.08 28.16 -9.25
N ILE A 53 2.31 27.09 -9.03
CA ILE A 53 2.54 26.14 -7.93
C ILE A 53 3.87 25.41 -8.10
N VAL A 54 4.13 24.85 -9.28
CA VAL A 54 5.35 24.11 -9.61
C VAL A 54 6.58 25.01 -9.40
N SER A 55 6.50 26.28 -9.82
CA SER A 55 7.61 27.23 -9.71
C SER A 55 7.82 27.76 -8.29
N GLY A 56 6.75 27.88 -7.50
CA GLY A 56 6.81 28.48 -6.16
C GLY A 56 6.96 27.49 -5.01
N ARG A 57 6.49 26.24 -5.17
CA ARG A 57 6.48 25.24 -4.09
C ARG A 57 7.84 24.55 -3.96
N LYS A 58 8.41 24.62 -2.76
CA LYS A 58 9.73 24.06 -2.41
C LYS A 58 9.67 22.69 -1.72
N TYR A 59 8.47 22.15 -1.55
CA TYR A 59 8.23 20.94 -0.76
C TYR A 59 7.65 19.83 -1.64
N LYS A 60 7.83 18.58 -1.18
CA LYS A 60 7.38 17.38 -1.88
C LYS A 60 5.88 17.45 -2.19
N THR A 61 5.56 17.24 -3.46
CA THR A 61 4.22 17.40 -4.00
C THR A 61 3.90 16.24 -4.95
N SER A 62 2.68 15.72 -4.85
CA SER A 62 2.13 14.78 -5.82
C SER A 62 1.11 15.50 -6.71
N ILE A 63 0.91 15.01 -7.92
CA ILE A 63 -0.12 15.49 -8.83
C ILE A 63 -1.08 14.36 -9.12
N LEU A 64 -2.37 14.60 -8.89
CA LEU A 64 -3.47 13.72 -9.25
C LEU A 64 -4.20 14.32 -10.45
N ILE A 65 -4.26 13.57 -11.55
CA ILE A 65 -4.89 13.96 -12.79
C ILE A 65 -6.06 13.01 -13.05
N TRP A 66 -7.26 13.55 -13.25
CA TRP A 66 -8.45 12.74 -13.42
C TRP A 66 -9.16 13.06 -14.75
N ASN A 67 -9.42 12.05 -15.59
CA ASN A 67 -10.17 12.14 -16.86
C ASN A 67 -9.72 13.32 -17.77
N VAL A 68 -8.44 13.36 -18.17
CA VAL A 68 -7.93 14.38 -19.12
C VAL A 68 -7.68 13.77 -20.50
N GLU A 69 -7.82 14.56 -21.56
CA GLU A 69 -7.41 14.16 -22.91
C GLU A 69 -5.87 14.10 -23.04
N PRO A 70 -5.31 13.30 -23.98
CA PRO A 70 -3.86 13.14 -24.15
C PRO A 70 -3.11 14.46 -24.37
N ILE A 71 -3.66 15.37 -25.18
CA ILE A 71 -3.03 16.68 -25.48
C ILE A 71 -2.86 17.50 -24.19
N PHE A 72 -3.92 17.57 -23.38
CA PHE A 72 -3.88 18.31 -22.14
C PHE A 72 -3.00 17.63 -21.08
N LEU A 73 -2.96 16.29 -21.06
CA LEU A 73 -1.98 15.56 -20.25
C LEU A 73 -0.56 15.97 -20.64
N ASN A 74 -0.21 15.98 -21.92
CA ASN A 74 1.11 16.38 -22.39
C ASN A 74 1.50 17.79 -21.93
N ASP A 75 0.57 18.76 -22.00
CA ASP A 75 0.81 20.12 -21.51
C ASP A 75 1.06 20.14 -19.99
N ILE A 76 0.32 19.35 -19.22
CA ILE A 76 0.54 19.17 -17.77
C ILE A 76 1.93 18.56 -17.52
N LEU A 77 2.30 17.50 -18.24
CA LEU A 77 3.57 16.80 -18.08
C LEU A 77 4.75 17.74 -18.38
N ARG A 78 4.68 18.53 -19.45
CA ARG A 78 5.67 19.57 -19.77
C ARG A 78 5.78 20.65 -18.71
N THR A 79 4.66 21.02 -18.08
CA THR A 79 4.63 22.04 -17.02
C THR A 79 5.39 21.57 -15.77
N ILE A 80 5.39 20.27 -15.49
CA ILE A 80 5.98 19.69 -14.27
C ILE A 80 7.38 19.13 -14.51
N GLU A 81 7.79 19.04 -15.77
CA GLU A 81 9.06 18.47 -16.21
C GLU A 81 10.26 19.15 -15.54
N GLY A 82 11.24 18.35 -15.13
CA GLY A 82 12.47 18.84 -14.49
C GLY A 82 12.29 19.43 -13.09
N ASN A 83 11.08 19.45 -12.53
CA ASN A 83 10.85 19.96 -11.19
C ASN A 83 11.17 18.90 -10.11
N PRO A 84 12.20 19.10 -9.26
CA PRO A 84 12.62 18.09 -8.28
C PRO A 84 11.64 17.92 -7.11
N ASN A 85 10.68 18.84 -6.93
CA ASN A 85 9.72 18.79 -5.83
C ASN A 85 8.43 18.04 -6.22
N ILE A 86 8.20 17.82 -7.51
CA ILE A 86 7.13 16.95 -7.98
C ILE A 86 7.63 15.51 -7.92
N ILE A 87 7.20 14.78 -6.90
CA ILE A 87 7.70 13.43 -6.61
C ILE A 87 6.69 12.33 -6.92
N GLY A 88 5.44 12.70 -7.22
CA GLY A 88 4.34 11.76 -7.42
C GLY A 88 3.44 12.16 -8.57
N LEU A 89 3.06 11.18 -9.38
CA LEU A 89 2.10 11.32 -10.45
C LEU A 89 1.04 10.23 -10.32
N GLU A 90 -0.22 10.63 -10.18
CA GLU A 90 -1.38 9.75 -10.23
C GLU A 90 -2.23 10.17 -11.42
N VAL A 91 -2.50 9.24 -12.34
CA VAL A 91 -3.40 9.47 -13.46
C VAL A 91 -4.52 8.46 -13.40
N ALA A 92 -5.75 8.96 -13.39
CA ALA A 92 -6.93 8.16 -13.11
C ALA A 92 -8.08 8.46 -14.08
N GLY A 93 -8.88 7.44 -14.39
CA GLY A 93 -10.15 7.60 -15.10
C GLY A 93 -10.21 6.92 -16.47
N TRP A 94 -10.76 7.63 -17.46
CA TRP A 94 -10.72 7.22 -18.87
C TRP A 94 -9.33 7.52 -19.42
N PHE A 95 -8.62 6.47 -19.82
CA PHE A 95 -7.20 6.51 -20.10
C PHE A 95 -6.98 5.60 -21.31
N GLU A 96 -6.20 6.05 -22.27
CA GLU A 96 -5.93 5.37 -23.53
C GLU A 96 -4.42 5.06 -23.63
N ASP A 97 -4.03 4.26 -24.62
CA ASP A 97 -2.62 3.91 -24.86
C ASP A 97 -1.72 5.15 -25.04
N GLU A 98 -2.25 6.22 -25.62
CA GLU A 98 -1.54 7.49 -25.80
C GLU A 98 -1.12 8.10 -24.45
N HIS A 99 -1.95 7.98 -23.42
CA HIS A 99 -1.58 8.46 -22.10
C HIS A 99 -0.48 7.60 -21.47
N VAL A 100 -0.45 6.27 -21.71
CA VAL A 100 0.67 5.42 -21.28
C VAL A 100 1.97 5.91 -21.93
N ALA A 101 1.93 6.19 -23.24
CA ALA A 101 3.09 6.61 -24.01
C ALA A 101 3.63 7.95 -23.52
N LEU A 102 2.77 8.95 -23.29
CA LEU A 102 3.17 10.26 -22.75
C LEU A 102 3.83 10.16 -21.37
N ILE A 103 3.30 9.30 -20.49
CA ILE A 103 3.90 9.06 -19.18
C ILE A 103 5.25 8.35 -19.34
N ALA A 104 5.35 7.38 -20.25
CA ALA A 104 6.60 6.68 -20.53
C ALA A 104 7.70 7.64 -21.02
N GLU A 105 7.37 8.58 -21.90
CA GLU A 105 8.28 9.64 -22.37
C GLU A 105 8.82 10.47 -21.20
N LEU A 106 7.93 10.99 -20.33
CA LEU A 106 8.32 11.74 -19.14
C LEU A 106 9.30 10.96 -18.24
N LEU A 107 9.09 9.65 -18.07
CA LEU A 107 9.97 8.82 -17.23
C LEU A 107 11.36 8.62 -17.82
N THR A 108 11.53 8.79 -19.13
CA THR A 108 12.84 8.70 -19.78
C THR A 108 13.64 9.98 -19.73
N GLU A 109 13.03 11.09 -19.29
CA GLU A 109 13.73 12.36 -19.18
C GLU A 109 14.84 12.33 -18.10
N PRO A 110 16.06 12.83 -18.39
CA PRO A 110 17.19 12.76 -17.45
C PRO A 110 16.94 13.41 -16.10
N GLN A 111 16.04 14.39 -16.03
CA GLN A 111 15.71 15.13 -14.81
C GLN A 111 14.38 14.70 -14.18
N CYS A 112 13.83 13.55 -14.60
CA CYS A 112 12.55 13.06 -14.06
C CYS A 112 12.69 12.68 -12.57
N ALA A 113 12.13 13.50 -11.69
CA ALA A 113 12.15 13.32 -10.24
C ALA A 113 10.96 12.49 -9.70
N ILE A 114 10.06 12.04 -10.58
CA ILE A 114 8.89 11.24 -10.18
C ILE A 114 9.38 9.94 -9.54
N ALA A 115 9.07 9.79 -8.25
CA ALA A 115 9.42 8.61 -7.46
C ALA A 115 8.21 7.70 -7.23
N LYS A 116 6.99 8.22 -7.38
CA LYS A 116 5.72 7.50 -7.18
C LYS A 116 4.84 7.64 -8.41
N LEU A 117 4.48 6.53 -9.02
CA LEU A 117 3.55 6.49 -10.14
C LEU A 117 2.34 5.62 -9.79
N ARG A 118 1.13 6.16 -9.96
CA ARG A 118 -0.12 5.42 -9.86
C ARG A 118 -0.95 5.62 -11.13
N LEU A 119 -1.33 4.51 -11.74
CA LEU A 119 -2.19 4.49 -12.92
C LEU A 119 -3.49 3.78 -12.56
N ALA A 120 -4.60 4.50 -12.60
CA ALA A 120 -5.93 3.98 -12.29
C ALA A 120 -6.82 4.01 -13.54
N PHE A 121 -7.08 2.85 -14.14
CA PHE A 121 -7.65 2.73 -15.48
C PHE A 121 -8.87 1.80 -15.51
N LYS A 122 -9.67 1.88 -16.58
CA LYS A 122 -10.95 1.14 -16.69
C LYS A 122 -10.98 0.11 -17.81
N GLU A 123 -10.00 0.12 -18.69
CA GLU A 123 -9.93 -0.73 -19.88
C GLU A 123 -8.53 -1.33 -20.06
N GLU A 124 -8.39 -2.25 -21.00
CA GLU A 124 -7.09 -2.82 -21.35
C GLU A 124 -6.19 -1.75 -21.96
N LEU A 125 -4.92 -1.74 -21.56
CA LEU A 125 -3.92 -0.77 -22.03
C LEU A 125 -2.62 -1.46 -22.42
N ASN A 126 -1.95 -0.89 -23.40
CA ASN A 126 -0.62 -1.30 -23.81
C ASN A 126 0.45 -0.70 -22.88
N PHE A 127 0.88 -1.48 -21.89
CA PHE A 127 1.95 -1.09 -20.97
C PHE A 127 3.38 -1.26 -21.50
N LEU A 128 3.57 -1.68 -22.75
CA LEU A 128 4.91 -1.88 -23.33
C LEU A 128 5.78 -0.61 -23.30
N PRO A 129 5.30 0.59 -23.70
CA PRO A 129 6.09 1.82 -23.64
C PRO A 129 6.56 2.11 -22.20
N LEU A 130 5.66 1.93 -21.23
CA LEU A 130 5.98 2.13 -19.81
C LEU A 130 7.04 1.13 -19.33
N ALA A 131 6.95 -0.13 -19.74
CA ALA A 131 7.95 -1.15 -19.42
C ALA A 131 9.34 -0.78 -19.96
N GLN A 132 9.42 -0.33 -21.22
CA GLN A 132 10.67 0.15 -21.84
C GLN A 132 11.24 1.38 -21.10
N ALA A 133 10.38 2.31 -20.69
CA ALA A 133 10.79 3.46 -19.89
C ALA A 133 11.35 3.04 -18.52
N LEU A 134 10.70 2.08 -17.84
CA LEU A 134 11.15 1.56 -16.54
C LEU A 134 12.51 0.84 -16.61
N GLN A 135 12.92 0.28 -17.74
CA GLN A 135 14.27 -0.29 -17.88
C GLN A 135 15.36 0.78 -17.69
N LYS A 136 15.11 1.98 -18.23
CA LYS A 136 16.04 3.11 -18.22
C LYS A 136 15.88 3.99 -16.98
N ASN A 137 14.65 4.22 -16.55
CA ASN A 137 14.32 5.04 -15.39
C ASN A 137 14.88 4.43 -14.09
N LYS A 138 15.44 5.29 -13.24
CA LYS A 138 15.95 4.91 -11.90
C LYS A 138 15.32 5.72 -10.77
N SER A 139 14.37 6.62 -11.06
CA SER A 139 13.72 7.47 -10.07
C SER A 139 12.47 6.81 -9.47
N ILE A 140 11.72 6.03 -10.26
CA ILE A 140 10.50 5.37 -9.80
C ILE A 140 10.85 4.31 -8.75
N SER A 141 10.33 4.54 -7.54
CA SER A 141 10.48 3.67 -6.37
C SER A 141 9.16 3.04 -5.92
N GLN A 142 8.02 3.67 -6.26
CA GLN A 142 6.69 3.16 -5.94
C GLN A 142 5.85 3.14 -7.22
N LEU A 143 5.31 1.97 -7.55
CA LEU A 143 4.50 1.74 -8.74
C LEU A 143 3.16 1.11 -8.32
N SER A 144 2.06 1.71 -8.74
CA SER A 144 0.71 1.25 -8.42
C SER A 144 -0.13 1.19 -9.69
N PHE A 145 -0.75 0.03 -9.91
CA PHE A 145 -1.74 -0.18 -10.95
C PHE A 145 -3.08 -0.49 -10.29
N GLU A 146 -4.10 0.25 -10.68
CA GLU A 146 -5.44 0.09 -10.17
C GLU A 146 -6.42 -0.03 -11.32
N PHE A 147 -7.18 -1.12 -11.33
CA PHE A 147 -8.27 -1.29 -12.24
C PHE A 147 -9.58 -0.85 -11.58
N LEU A 148 -10.21 0.19 -12.12
CA LEU A 148 -11.39 0.86 -11.57
C LEU A 148 -12.72 0.26 -12.07
N SER A 149 -12.69 -0.71 -12.97
CA SER A 149 -13.92 -1.26 -13.58
C SER A 149 -14.65 -2.24 -12.65
N GLY A 150 -15.99 -2.20 -12.71
CA GLY A 150 -16.87 -3.03 -11.90
C GLY A 150 -17.02 -4.47 -12.42
N LEU A 151 -17.94 -5.22 -11.81
CA LEU A 151 -18.18 -6.67 -11.98
C LEU A 151 -18.36 -7.19 -13.43
N LEU A 152 -18.48 -6.31 -14.44
CA LEU A 152 -18.80 -6.69 -15.82
C LEU A 152 -17.58 -7.03 -16.68
N TYR A 153 -16.39 -6.50 -16.36
CA TYR A 153 -15.16 -6.78 -17.11
C TYR A 153 -14.05 -7.14 -16.14
N PRO A 154 -13.68 -8.43 -16.01
CA PRO A 154 -12.58 -8.82 -15.15
C PRO A 154 -11.26 -8.31 -15.74
N ALA A 155 -10.45 -7.60 -14.96
CA ALA A 155 -9.10 -7.25 -15.37
C ALA A 155 -8.17 -8.46 -15.28
N ASP A 156 -7.49 -8.75 -16.38
CA ASP A 156 -6.45 -9.77 -16.45
C ASP A 156 -5.09 -9.14 -16.15
N LEU A 157 -4.37 -9.77 -15.24
CA LEU A 157 -3.01 -9.38 -14.91
C LEU A 157 -2.03 -9.55 -16.08
N GLN A 158 -2.44 -10.26 -17.15
CA GLN A 158 -1.70 -10.37 -18.40
C GLN A 158 -1.29 -9.02 -18.98
N TRP A 159 -2.11 -7.98 -18.84
CA TRP A 159 -1.80 -6.64 -19.33
C TRP A 159 -0.53 -6.04 -18.72
N LEU A 160 -0.16 -6.47 -17.51
CA LEU A 160 1.05 -6.03 -16.81
C LEU A 160 2.26 -6.97 -17.01
N SER A 161 2.16 -7.97 -17.89
CA SER A 161 3.25 -8.95 -18.10
C SER A 161 4.59 -8.31 -18.48
N CYS A 162 4.57 -7.27 -19.33
CA CYS A 162 5.77 -6.54 -19.72
C CYS A 162 6.45 -5.84 -18.52
N ILE A 163 5.65 -5.31 -17.59
CA ILE A 163 6.14 -4.70 -16.35
C ILE A 163 6.86 -5.73 -15.48
N PHE A 164 6.24 -6.90 -15.27
CA PHE A 164 6.85 -7.98 -14.50
C PHE A 164 8.14 -8.49 -15.13
N LYS A 165 8.16 -8.66 -16.47
CA LYS A 165 9.38 -9.04 -17.22
C LYS A 165 10.52 -8.06 -16.94
N VAL A 166 10.28 -6.75 -17.04
CA VAL A 166 11.30 -5.71 -16.78
C VAL A 166 11.79 -5.72 -15.34
N MET A 167 10.88 -5.84 -14.37
CA MET A 167 11.25 -5.94 -12.96
C MET A 167 12.02 -7.22 -12.62
N ALA A 168 11.82 -8.29 -13.38
CA ALA A 168 12.56 -9.55 -13.25
C ALA A 168 13.90 -9.56 -14.00
N GLY A 169 14.18 -8.56 -14.85
CA GLY A 169 15.33 -8.58 -15.78
C GLY A 169 15.17 -9.58 -16.92
N ASN A 170 13.94 -9.91 -17.30
CA ASN A 170 13.63 -10.76 -18.45
C ASN A 170 13.44 -9.88 -19.71
N PRO A 171 13.78 -10.39 -20.90
CA PRO A 171 13.58 -9.67 -22.16
C PRO A 171 12.09 -9.42 -22.44
N LEU A 172 11.81 -8.25 -23.01
CA LEU A 172 10.46 -7.87 -23.45
C LEU A 172 10.06 -8.65 -24.71
N ASP A 173 10.99 -8.79 -25.65
CA ASP A 173 10.83 -9.57 -26.88
C ASP A 173 11.52 -10.94 -26.75
N GLU A 174 10.81 -12.00 -27.13
CA GLU A 174 11.35 -13.37 -27.12
C GLU A 174 12.30 -13.65 -28.30
N ALA A 175 12.47 -12.67 -29.21
CA ALA A 175 13.04 -12.86 -30.54
C ALA A 175 14.47 -12.34 -30.76
N GLU A 176 15.06 -11.55 -29.86
CA GLU A 176 16.43 -11.03 -30.06
C GLU A 176 17.37 -11.39 -28.91
N GLY A 177 18.56 -11.86 -29.30
CA GLY A 177 19.48 -12.61 -28.44
C GLY A 177 20.07 -11.79 -27.29
N PHE A 178 20.10 -12.42 -26.11
CA PHE A 178 21.11 -12.37 -25.04
C PHE A 178 21.91 -11.07 -24.78
N GLU A 179 21.39 -9.88 -25.05
CA GLU A 179 21.86 -8.70 -24.32
C GLU A 179 21.37 -8.83 -22.88
N SER A 180 22.27 -8.66 -21.90
CA SER A 180 21.89 -8.78 -20.49
C SER A 180 20.87 -7.71 -20.16
N VAL A 181 19.60 -8.08 -20.08
CA VAL A 181 18.53 -7.16 -19.72
C VAL A 181 18.73 -6.77 -18.26
N ILE A 182 19.12 -5.52 -18.03
CA ILE A 182 19.31 -4.99 -16.69
C ILE A 182 17.93 -4.92 -16.02
N ALA A 183 17.75 -5.69 -14.95
CA ALA A 183 16.53 -5.64 -14.14
C ALA A 183 16.27 -4.21 -13.65
N ASN A 184 15.00 -3.81 -13.59
CA ASN A 184 14.65 -2.62 -12.83
C ASN A 184 14.91 -2.88 -11.34
N ASN A 185 15.88 -2.14 -10.81
CA ASN A 185 16.29 -2.17 -9.40
C ASN A 185 15.93 -0.85 -8.69
N SER A 186 15.04 -0.03 -9.26
CA SER A 186 14.60 1.22 -8.61
C SER A 186 13.28 1.02 -7.88
N VAL A 187 12.38 0.20 -8.44
CA VAL A 187 11.08 -0.08 -7.84
C VAL A 187 11.26 -0.89 -6.56
N GLN A 188 10.76 -0.34 -5.46
CA GLN A 188 10.80 -0.90 -4.11
C GLN A 188 9.41 -1.27 -3.61
N ALA A 189 8.36 -0.63 -4.13
CA ALA A 189 6.98 -0.93 -3.81
C ALA A 189 6.16 -1.14 -5.09
N LEU A 190 5.43 -2.26 -5.14
CA LEU A 190 4.48 -2.58 -6.20
C LEU A 190 3.09 -2.83 -5.60
N GLU A 191 2.09 -2.11 -6.09
CA GLU A 191 0.70 -2.28 -5.70
C GLU A 191 -0.17 -2.66 -6.91
N LEU A 192 -0.99 -3.69 -6.74
CA LEU A 192 -1.91 -4.21 -7.74
C LEU A 192 -3.32 -4.21 -7.13
N VAL A 193 -4.22 -3.40 -7.67
CA VAL A 193 -5.57 -3.19 -7.12
C VAL A 193 -6.62 -3.45 -8.20
N GLY A 194 -7.69 -4.16 -7.86
CA GLY A 194 -8.84 -4.37 -8.76
C GLY A 194 -8.66 -5.44 -9.83
N PHE A 195 -7.53 -6.14 -9.87
CA PHE A 195 -7.31 -7.28 -10.76
C PHE A 195 -8.00 -8.53 -10.22
N SER A 196 -8.63 -9.30 -11.12
CA SER A 196 -9.44 -10.46 -10.75
C SER A 196 -9.06 -11.73 -11.51
N GLU A 197 -8.34 -11.65 -12.62
CA GLU A 197 -7.87 -12.82 -13.37
C GLU A 197 -6.34 -12.85 -13.45
N ILE A 198 -5.81 -14.07 -13.51
CA ILE A 198 -4.39 -14.30 -13.78
C ILE A 198 -4.22 -15.45 -14.78
N SER A 199 -3.79 -15.08 -15.98
CA SER A 199 -3.36 -16.04 -17.00
C SER A 199 -2.11 -16.82 -16.53
N LYS A 200 -1.85 -18.00 -17.10
CA LYS A 200 -0.63 -18.77 -16.82
C LYS A 200 0.65 -18.00 -17.17
N ALA A 201 0.60 -17.16 -18.21
CA ALA A 201 1.75 -16.36 -18.62
C ALA A 201 2.00 -15.21 -17.62
N ALA A 202 0.95 -14.50 -17.19
CA ALA A 202 1.04 -13.50 -16.13
C ALA A 202 1.56 -14.09 -14.82
N GLU A 203 1.04 -15.26 -14.42
CA GLU A 203 1.53 -16.02 -13.26
C GLU A 203 3.02 -16.29 -13.36
N HIS A 204 3.49 -16.81 -14.50
CA HIS A 204 4.91 -17.08 -14.72
C HIS A 204 5.76 -15.81 -14.60
N HIS A 205 5.35 -14.70 -15.22
CA HIS A 205 6.11 -13.45 -15.17
C HIS A 205 6.12 -12.82 -13.78
N LEU A 206 4.97 -12.81 -13.09
CA LEU A 206 4.84 -12.31 -11.72
C LEU A 206 5.71 -13.12 -10.75
N ASN A 207 5.66 -14.46 -10.86
CA ASN A 207 6.51 -15.35 -10.06
C ASN A 207 7.99 -15.10 -10.32
N SER A 208 8.40 -15.00 -11.60
CA SER A 208 9.77 -14.68 -11.95
C SER A 208 10.21 -13.32 -11.40
N MET A 209 9.31 -12.33 -11.32
CA MET A 209 9.60 -11.03 -10.71
C MET A 209 9.81 -11.15 -9.21
N LEU A 210 8.93 -11.86 -8.49
CA LEU A 210 9.05 -12.07 -7.04
C LEU A 210 10.33 -12.83 -6.65
N GLU A 211 10.78 -13.78 -7.48
CA GLU A 211 11.99 -14.58 -7.26
C GLU A 211 13.28 -13.80 -7.58
N LYS A 212 13.31 -13.11 -8.73
CA LYS A 212 14.55 -12.50 -9.25
C LYS A 212 14.79 -11.08 -8.77
N ASN A 213 13.73 -10.31 -8.49
CA ASN A 213 13.87 -8.91 -8.15
C ASN A 213 14.61 -8.73 -6.81
N GLN A 214 15.60 -7.84 -6.79
CA GLN A 214 16.49 -7.63 -5.63
C GLN A 214 16.21 -6.33 -4.87
N THR A 215 15.13 -5.60 -5.19
CA THR A 215 14.83 -4.29 -4.58
C THR A 215 13.41 -4.14 -4.08
N LEU A 216 12.50 -5.01 -4.49
CA LEU A 216 11.10 -5.00 -4.06
C LEU A 216 11.02 -5.38 -2.58
N THR A 217 10.68 -4.39 -1.75
CA THR A 217 10.52 -4.53 -0.29
C THR A 217 9.06 -4.55 0.12
N HIS A 218 8.16 -4.01 -0.70
CA HIS A 218 6.72 -3.91 -0.46
C HIS A 218 5.95 -4.45 -1.65
N PHE A 219 5.08 -5.44 -1.41
CA PHE A 219 4.15 -5.96 -2.41
C PHE A 219 2.74 -5.93 -1.84
N ARG A 220 1.82 -5.28 -2.56
CA ARG A 220 0.40 -5.20 -2.20
C ARG A 220 -0.45 -5.73 -3.33
N TRP A 221 -1.33 -6.66 -2.98
CA TRP A 221 -2.42 -7.12 -3.79
C TRP A 221 -3.74 -6.76 -3.10
N ALA A 222 -4.63 -6.08 -3.81
CA ALA A 222 -5.98 -5.76 -3.37
C ALA A 222 -6.98 -6.18 -4.45
N GLY A 223 -7.35 -7.46 -4.47
CA GLY A 223 -8.17 -8.06 -5.53
C GLY A 223 -9.04 -9.21 -5.01
N THR A 224 -10.10 -9.53 -5.74
CA THR A 224 -11.24 -10.30 -5.22
C THR A 224 -11.15 -11.82 -5.32
N LYS A 225 -10.15 -12.38 -6.02
CA LYS A 225 -10.05 -13.85 -6.21
C LYS A 225 -9.03 -14.53 -5.27
N PRO A 226 -9.37 -15.71 -4.71
CA PRO A 226 -8.53 -16.46 -3.77
C PRO A 226 -7.26 -17.06 -4.40
N GLU A 227 -7.29 -17.42 -5.68
CA GLU A 227 -6.28 -18.29 -6.29
C GLU A 227 -4.90 -17.65 -6.49
N LEU A 228 -4.79 -16.31 -6.38
CA LEU A 228 -3.50 -15.68 -6.64
C LEU A 228 -2.46 -16.10 -5.61
N PHE A 229 -2.83 -16.14 -4.32
CA PHE A 229 -1.88 -16.53 -3.29
C PHE A 229 -1.37 -17.96 -3.53
N THR A 230 -2.27 -18.89 -3.87
CA THR A 230 -1.88 -20.28 -4.13
C THR A 230 -0.95 -20.42 -5.34
N LYS A 231 -1.10 -19.55 -6.35
CA LYS A 231 -0.24 -19.44 -7.53
C LYS A 231 1.13 -18.77 -7.27
N MET A 232 1.24 -17.91 -6.26
CA MET A 232 2.49 -17.17 -5.94
C MET A 232 3.31 -17.75 -4.79
N LYS A 233 2.74 -18.69 -4.02
CA LYS A 233 3.28 -19.13 -2.73
C LYS A 233 4.75 -19.59 -2.76
N ASN A 234 5.18 -20.30 -3.81
CA ASN A 234 6.56 -20.77 -3.89
C ASN A 234 7.55 -19.61 -4.11
N SER A 235 7.19 -18.70 -5.00
CA SER A 235 7.99 -17.51 -5.37
C SER A 235 8.14 -16.55 -4.20
N LEU A 236 7.08 -16.35 -3.41
CA LEU A 236 7.11 -15.53 -2.20
C LEU A 236 8.16 -16.03 -1.21
N SER A 237 8.26 -17.34 -0.99
CA SER A 237 9.24 -17.92 -0.07
C SER A 237 10.70 -17.71 -0.50
N GLN A 238 10.93 -17.50 -1.81
CA GLN A 238 12.26 -17.25 -2.38
C GLN A 238 12.66 -15.77 -2.34
N SER A 239 11.69 -14.86 -2.15
CA SER A 239 11.97 -13.43 -2.10
C SER A 239 12.80 -13.08 -0.88
N LYS A 240 14.00 -12.53 -1.10
CA LYS A 240 14.93 -12.18 -0.01
C LYS A 240 14.72 -10.77 0.53
N GLN A 241 14.08 -9.90 -0.23
CA GLN A 241 14.00 -8.46 0.08
C GLN A 241 12.62 -8.04 0.57
N LEU A 242 11.59 -8.86 0.27
CA LEU A 242 10.22 -8.55 0.62
C LEU A 242 10.05 -8.51 2.15
N SER A 243 9.78 -7.31 2.65
CA SER A 243 9.61 -7.00 4.08
C SER A 243 8.15 -6.72 4.43
N VAL A 244 7.34 -6.31 3.45
CA VAL A 244 5.91 -6.02 3.61
C VAL A 244 5.12 -6.73 2.51
N LEU A 245 4.19 -7.59 2.93
CA LEU A 245 3.25 -8.29 2.06
C LEU A 245 1.83 -7.91 2.49
N SER A 246 1.06 -7.31 1.59
CA SER A 246 -0.36 -7.01 1.80
C SER A 246 -1.22 -7.81 0.84
N LEU A 247 -2.11 -8.63 1.39
CA LEU A 247 -3.11 -9.43 0.67
C LEU A 247 -4.48 -8.97 1.15
N GLU A 248 -4.99 -7.93 0.53
CA GLU A 248 -6.29 -7.33 0.84
C GLU A 248 -7.35 -7.81 -0.17
N GLY A 249 -8.61 -7.87 0.24
CA GLY A 249 -9.71 -8.28 -0.65
C GLY A 249 -9.67 -9.76 -1.05
N CYS A 250 -8.63 -10.51 -0.67
CA CYS A 250 -8.53 -11.92 -0.99
C CYS A 250 -9.61 -12.71 -0.25
N VAL A 251 -10.26 -13.62 -0.96
CA VAL A 251 -10.98 -14.73 -0.34
C VAL A 251 -9.93 -15.73 0.13
N MET A 252 -10.05 -16.23 1.35
CA MET A 252 -9.11 -17.21 1.90
C MET A 252 -9.90 -18.15 2.82
N SER A 253 -9.64 -19.45 2.76
CA SER A 253 -10.15 -20.40 3.73
C SER A 253 -9.34 -20.38 5.03
N SER A 254 -9.88 -20.96 6.11
CA SER A 254 -9.14 -21.15 7.37
C SER A 254 -7.85 -21.94 7.18
N ASP A 255 -7.87 -22.92 6.27
CA ASP A 255 -6.75 -23.83 6.03
C ASP A 255 -5.67 -23.13 5.20
N GLU A 256 -6.05 -22.34 4.20
CA GLU A 256 -5.11 -21.50 3.44
C GLU A 256 -4.45 -20.45 4.34
N LEU A 257 -5.21 -19.87 5.28
CA LEU A 257 -4.69 -18.92 6.25
C LEU A 257 -3.66 -19.53 7.19
N ALA A 258 -3.84 -20.78 7.63
CA ALA A 258 -2.81 -21.45 8.42
C ALA A 258 -1.57 -21.77 7.56
N ASN A 259 -1.80 -22.20 6.32
CA ASN A 259 -0.73 -22.63 5.42
C ASN A 259 0.12 -21.48 4.88
N ILE A 260 -0.36 -20.23 4.87
CA ILE A 260 0.41 -19.07 4.36
C ILE A 260 1.79 -18.94 5.02
N ALA A 261 1.91 -19.25 6.32
CA ALA A 261 3.17 -19.20 7.07
C ALA A 261 4.27 -20.06 6.44
N HIS A 262 3.90 -21.13 5.72
CA HIS A 262 4.84 -22.01 5.03
C HIS A 262 5.58 -21.31 3.89
N PHE A 263 4.97 -20.29 3.33
CA PHE A 263 5.35 -19.62 2.09
C PHE A 263 5.78 -18.17 2.28
N LEU A 264 5.75 -17.66 3.52
CA LEU A 264 6.20 -16.30 3.81
C LEU A 264 7.73 -16.18 3.67
N PRO A 265 8.23 -15.05 3.13
CA PRO A 265 9.65 -14.73 3.15
C PRO A 265 10.22 -14.73 4.58
N SER A 266 11.48 -15.16 4.75
CA SER A 266 12.13 -15.15 6.07
C SER A 266 12.33 -13.74 6.64
N ASN A 267 12.47 -12.75 5.76
CA ASN A 267 12.72 -11.34 6.10
C ASN A 267 11.44 -10.51 6.19
N LEU A 268 10.27 -11.15 6.09
CA LEU A 268 8.98 -10.46 6.15
C LEU A 268 8.77 -9.88 7.55
N GLY A 269 8.67 -8.55 7.64
CA GLY A 269 8.37 -7.82 8.89
C GLY A 269 6.90 -7.46 9.04
N VAL A 270 6.13 -7.40 7.95
CA VAL A 270 4.69 -7.08 7.97
C VAL A 270 3.91 -7.97 7.02
N LEU A 271 2.87 -8.62 7.55
CA LEU A 271 1.84 -9.33 6.79
C LEU A 271 0.50 -8.64 7.03
N ASN A 272 -0.04 -7.98 6.01
CA ASN A 272 -1.34 -7.32 6.07
C ASN A 272 -2.40 -8.18 5.38
N LEU A 273 -3.39 -8.61 6.15
CA LEU A 273 -4.53 -9.42 5.75
C LEU A 273 -5.83 -8.68 6.10
N SER A 274 -5.85 -7.37 5.90
CA SER A 274 -7.04 -6.55 6.15
C SER A 274 -8.06 -6.71 5.01
N HIS A 275 -9.34 -6.46 5.30
CA HIS A 275 -10.40 -6.47 4.28
C HIS A 275 -10.49 -7.76 3.46
N LEU A 276 -10.28 -8.93 4.07
CA LEU A 276 -10.49 -10.20 3.39
C LEU A 276 -11.95 -10.32 2.96
N ALA A 277 -12.17 -10.74 1.72
CA ALA A 277 -13.50 -10.79 1.13
C ALA A 277 -14.40 -11.81 1.83
N ASP A 278 -15.72 -11.58 1.74
CA ASP A 278 -16.79 -12.49 2.17
C ASP A 278 -16.90 -12.83 3.67
N LEU A 279 -16.11 -12.25 4.56
CA LEU A 279 -16.27 -12.50 6.01
C LEU A 279 -17.60 -11.97 6.60
N ALA A 280 -18.19 -10.93 6.00
CA ALA A 280 -19.41 -10.32 6.50
C ALA A 280 -20.69 -11.14 6.24
N HIS A 281 -20.72 -11.99 5.19
CA HIS A 281 -21.91 -12.78 4.82
C HIS A 281 -21.80 -14.26 5.18
N THR A 282 -20.70 -14.67 5.80
CA THR A 282 -20.44 -16.07 6.16
C THR A 282 -21.04 -16.45 7.51
N SER A 283 -21.33 -17.75 7.65
CA SER A 283 -21.95 -18.31 8.86
C SER A 283 -21.07 -18.11 10.10
N LYS A 284 -21.69 -18.13 11.29
CA LYS A 284 -20.95 -18.08 12.56
C LYS A 284 -19.85 -19.15 12.63
N ALA A 285 -20.16 -20.38 12.18
CA ALA A 285 -19.21 -21.48 12.16
C ALA A 285 -17.99 -21.19 11.27
N TYR A 286 -18.20 -20.56 10.12
CA TYR A 286 -17.12 -20.15 9.23
C TYR A 286 -16.22 -19.09 9.89
N ARG A 287 -16.82 -18.06 10.50
CA ARG A 287 -16.06 -17.01 11.21
C ARG A 287 -15.23 -17.59 12.37
N GLU A 288 -15.77 -18.58 13.08
CA GLU A 288 -15.03 -19.29 14.13
C GLU A 288 -13.87 -20.12 13.56
N ALA A 289 -14.08 -20.87 12.48
CA ALA A 289 -13.01 -21.58 11.79
C ALA A 289 -11.91 -20.63 11.29
N PHE A 290 -12.29 -19.43 10.84
CA PHE A 290 -11.36 -18.41 10.40
C PHE A 290 -10.46 -17.90 11.55
N VAL A 291 -11.02 -17.67 12.74
CA VAL A 291 -10.23 -17.30 13.93
C VAL A 291 -9.29 -18.44 14.35
N ILE A 292 -9.72 -19.70 14.24
CA ILE A 292 -8.84 -20.86 14.45
C ILE A 292 -7.68 -20.84 13.44
N GLY A 293 -7.96 -20.58 12.17
CA GLY A 293 -6.93 -20.40 11.14
C GLY A 293 -5.93 -19.30 11.47
N LEU A 294 -6.39 -18.16 12.02
CA LEU A 294 -5.52 -17.07 12.47
C LEU A 294 -4.65 -17.46 13.66
N ILE A 295 -5.20 -18.20 14.62
CA ILE A 295 -4.43 -18.76 15.74
C ILE A 295 -3.33 -19.69 15.22
N ASN A 296 -3.68 -20.58 14.29
CA ASN A 296 -2.73 -21.50 13.67
C ASN A 296 -1.64 -20.76 12.90
N LEU A 297 -2.00 -19.74 12.12
CA LEU A 297 -1.04 -18.85 11.46
C LEU A 297 -0.02 -18.26 12.46
N ILE A 298 -0.48 -17.71 13.58
CA ILE A 298 0.40 -17.15 14.61
C ILE A 298 1.35 -18.23 15.17
N ASN A 299 0.83 -19.42 15.46
CA ASN A 299 1.62 -20.53 15.97
C ASN A 299 2.68 -21.00 14.97
N GLU A 300 2.33 -21.13 13.69
CA GLU A 300 3.25 -21.52 12.63
C GLU A 300 4.34 -20.46 12.41
N CYS A 301 3.98 -19.16 12.42
CA CYS A 301 4.95 -18.08 12.37
C CYS A 301 5.94 -18.12 13.54
N LYS A 302 5.46 -18.42 14.76
CA LYS A 302 6.32 -18.60 15.94
C LYS A 302 7.21 -19.83 15.83
N ALA A 303 6.68 -20.97 15.37
CA ALA A 303 7.44 -22.20 15.17
C ALA A 303 8.59 -21.99 14.18
N LYS A 304 8.34 -21.18 13.14
CA LYS A 304 9.34 -20.74 12.16
C LYS A 304 10.24 -19.60 12.62
N ARG A 305 10.02 -19.06 13.82
CA ARG A 305 10.77 -17.93 14.39
C ARG A 305 10.75 -16.67 13.52
N LEU A 306 9.64 -16.43 12.83
CA LEU A 306 9.45 -15.20 12.07
C LEU A 306 9.26 -14.00 13.01
N GLU A 307 9.79 -12.85 12.62
CA GLU A 307 9.66 -11.58 13.35
C GLU A 307 8.75 -10.65 12.56
N LEU A 308 7.43 -10.80 12.70
CA LEU A 308 6.48 -10.09 11.85
C LEU A 308 5.24 -9.55 12.56
N GLN A 309 4.73 -8.44 12.07
CA GLN A 309 3.44 -7.87 12.43
C GLN A 309 2.37 -8.38 11.47
N ILE A 310 1.36 -9.08 12.00
CA ILE A 310 0.12 -9.43 11.30
C ILE A 310 -0.89 -8.30 11.51
N ILE A 311 -1.29 -7.64 10.43
CA ILE A 311 -2.35 -6.64 10.42
C ILE A 311 -3.63 -7.32 9.93
N PHE A 312 -4.69 -7.22 10.71
CA PHE A 312 -5.95 -7.93 10.46
C PHE A 312 -7.14 -7.00 10.75
N HIS A 313 -7.17 -5.84 10.07
CA HIS A 313 -8.22 -4.84 10.26
C HIS A 313 -9.44 -5.11 9.37
N ASN A 314 -10.61 -4.64 9.82
CA ASN A 314 -11.84 -4.57 9.03
C ASN A 314 -12.33 -5.92 8.47
N ASN A 315 -12.05 -7.01 9.18
CA ASN A 315 -12.58 -8.34 8.96
C ASN A 315 -13.69 -8.56 9.99
N ASP A 316 -14.96 -8.68 9.59
CA ASP A 316 -16.13 -8.76 10.50
C ASP A 316 -16.15 -10.06 11.33
N LEU A 317 -15.30 -10.14 12.36
CA LEU A 317 -15.11 -11.32 13.21
C LEU A 317 -15.46 -11.07 14.68
N LYS A 318 -16.14 -9.97 15.03
CA LYS A 318 -16.34 -9.55 16.42
C LYS A 318 -16.83 -10.69 17.34
N CYS A 319 -17.91 -11.37 16.96
CA CYS A 319 -18.47 -12.47 17.76
C CYS A 319 -17.54 -13.69 17.88
N ALA A 320 -16.71 -13.96 16.87
CA ALA A 320 -15.76 -15.06 16.88
C ALA A 320 -14.52 -14.71 17.72
N ILE A 321 -14.00 -13.48 17.61
CA ILE A 321 -12.87 -12.98 18.42
C ILE A 321 -13.24 -12.97 19.91
N GLU A 322 -14.46 -12.59 20.27
CA GLU A 322 -14.93 -12.63 21.66
C GLU A 322 -14.87 -14.05 22.25
N LYS A 323 -15.20 -15.08 21.47
CA LYS A 323 -15.14 -16.49 21.88
C LYS A 323 -13.70 -16.96 22.13
N TYR A 324 -12.74 -16.55 21.29
CA TYR A 324 -11.33 -16.98 21.37
C TYR A 324 -10.41 -15.91 22.01
N ARG A 325 -11.00 -14.98 22.77
CA ARG A 325 -10.30 -13.82 23.33
C ARG A 325 -9.08 -14.21 24.15
N ASP A 326 -9.22 -15.20 25.02
CA ASP A 326 -8.16 -15.61 25.94
C ASP A 326 -7.03 -16.35 25.22
N ASP A 327 -7.34 -17.20 24.25
CA ASP A 327 -6.36 -17.88 23.40
C ASP A 327 -5.51 -16.85 22.63
N LEU A 328 -6.18 -15.89 21.99
CA LEU A 328 -5.51 -14.81 21.27
C LEU A 328 -4.66 -13.94 22.21
N ARG A 329 -5.15 -13.63 23.41
CA ARG A 329 -4.40 -12.86 24.42
C ARG A 329 -3.14 -13.61 24.87
N GLN A 330 -3.23 -14.92 25.12
CA GLN A 330 -2.07 -15.74 25.50
C GLN A 330 -1.05 -15.82 24.36
N LEU A 331 -1.50 -15.87 23.11
CA LEU A 331 -0.63 -15.91 21.94
C LEU A 331 0.14 -14.60 21.72
N ILE A 332 -0.39 -13.45 22.13
CA ILE A 332 0.24 -12.14 21.93
C ILE A 332 1.20 -11.79 23.10
N ASN A 333 1.48 -12.72 24.01
CA ASN A 333 2.32 -12.46 25.18
C ASN A 333 3.80 -12.18 24.83
N ARG A 334 4.48 -11.41 25.69
CA ARG A 334 5.70 -10.61 25.43
C ARG A 334 6.95 -11.34 24.92
N GLU A 335 6.99 -12.67 24.93
CA GLU A 335 8.15 -13.45 24.46
C GLU A 335 8.15 -13.69 22.94
N SER A 336 6.99 -13.50 22.28
CA SER A 336 6.85 -13.67 20.84
C SER A 336 7.17 -12.38 20.08
N LYS A 337 7.94 -12.48 18.99
CA LYS A 337 8.16 -11.40 18.02
C LYS A 337 7.12 -11.35 16.89
N VAL A 338 6.05 -12.15 17.01
CA VAL A 338 4.87 -12.08 16.15
C VAL A 338 3.80 -11.25 16.84
N TYR A 339 3.36 -10.16 16.20
CA TYR A 339 2.36 -9.24 16.74
C TYR A 339 1.09 -9.26 15.91
N LEU A 340 -0.08 -9.30 16.55
CA LEU A 340 -1.36 -9.18 15.86
C LEU A 340 -1.97 -7.80 16.14
N THR A 341 -2.31 -7.06 15.09
CA THR A 341 -3.02 -5.78 15.16
C THR A 341 -4.40 -5.94 14.55
N THR A 342 -5.45 -5.86 15.37
CA THR A 342 -6.84 -5.74 14.92
C THR A 342 -7.50 -4.53 15.58
N LYS A 343 -8.62 -4.03 15.03
CA LYS A 343 -9.34 -2.89 15.64
C LYS A 343 -9.90 -3.29 17.01
N GLU A 344 -10.40 -4.51 17.09
CA GLU A 344 -10.97 -5.17 18.27
C GLU A 344 -9.88 -5.47 19.33
N MET A 345 -8.64 -5.74 18.90
CA MET A 345 -7.52 -6.01 19.81
C MET A 345 -6.87 -4.76 20.37
N LYS A 346 -6.93 -3.61 19.68
CA LYS A 346 -6.49 -2.34 20.29
C LYS A 346 -7.24 -2.07 21.59
N GLU A 347 -8.54 -2.36 21.64
CA GLU A 347 -9.35 -2.25 22.86
C GLU A 347 -8.95 -3.28 23.93
N LEU A 348 -8.59 -4.51 23.53
CA LEU A 348 -8.14 -5.57 24.43
C LEU A 348 -6.76 -5.31 25.06
N VAL A 349 -5.79 -4.89 24.24
CA VAL A 349 -4.45 -4.50 24.69
C VAL A 349 -4.54 -3.25 25.55
N TRP A 350 -5.38 -2.28 25.19
CA TRP A 350 -5.63 -1.10 26.00
C TRP A 350 -6.28 -1.45 27.35
N ALA A 351 -7.25 -2.38 27.38
CA ALA A 351 -7.86 -2.87 28.61
C ALA A 351 -6.83 -3.59 29.51
N HIS A 352 -5.93 -4.40 28.93
CA HIS A 352 -4.86 -5.06 29.68
C HIS A 352 -3.83 -4.06 30.23
N GLN A 353 -3.40 -3.09 29.42
CA GLN A 353 -2.48 -2.03 29.85
C GLN A 353 -3.10 -1.20 30.97
N ASN A 354 -4.38 -0.86 30.85
CA ASN A 354 -5.14 -0.15 31.88
C ASN A 354 -5.33 -0.99 33.15
N GLN A 355 -5.55 -2.31 33.05
CA GLN A 355 -5.60 -3.21 34.21
C GLN A 355 -4.25 -3.27 34.92
N CYS A 356 -3.13 -3.36 34.19
CA CYS A 356 -1.79 -3.31 34.77
C CYS A 356 -1.50 -1.96 35.44
N LEU A 357 -1.82 -0.84 34.77
CA LEU A 357 -1.71 0.51 35.34
C LEU A 357 -2.54 0.65 36.61
N THR A 358 -3.78 0.17 36.59
CA THR A 358 -4.68 0.19 37.75
C THR A 358 -4.13 -0.64 38.90
N PHE A 359 -3.62 -1.86 38.62
CA PHE A 359 -2.96 -2.70 39.61
C PHE A 359 -1.74 -2.01 40.24
N PHE A 360 -0.84 -1.46 39.43
CA PHE A 360 0.33 -0.74 39.94
C PHE A 360 -0.05 0.51 40.73
N ASN A 361 -1.09 1.25 40.31
CA ASN A 361 -1.59 2.39 41.05
C ASN A 361 -2.18 1.99 42.41
N ILE A 362 -2.92 0.88 42.48
CA ILE A 362 -3.47 0.33 43.73
C ILE A 362 -2.34 -0.13 44.65
N VAL A 363 -1.36 -0.87 44.13
CA VAL A 363 -0.20 -1.34 44.91
C VAL A 363 0.63 -0.17 45.42
N SER A 364 0.86 0.84 44.59
CA SER A 364 1.57 2.08 44.97
C SER A 364 0.82 2.84 46.05
N ALA A 365 -0.49 3.04 45.91
CA ALA A 365 -1.32 3.71 46.91
C ALA A 365 -1.42 2.93 48.23
N ALA A 366 -1.47 1.60 48.17
CA ALA A 366 -1.46 0.75 49.35
C ALA A 366 -0.11 0.84 50.09
N LYS A 367 1.00 0.90 49.36
CA LYS A 367 2.34 1.08 49.93
C LYS A 367 2.50 2.47 50.56
N LEU A 368 2.09 3.52 49.87
CA LEU A 368 2.05 4.90 50.41
C LEU A 368 1.25 4.98 51.72
N LYS A 369 0.05 4.38 51.78
CA LYS A 369 -0.74 4.34 53.01
C LYS A 369 -0.09 3.50 54.13
N ALA A 370 0.65 2.45 53.78
CA ALA A 370 1.41 1.66 54.76
C ALA A 370 2.60 2.46 55.31
N ASP A 371 3.31 3.18 54.44
CA ASP A 371 4.43 4.04 54.80
C ASP A 371 3.96 5.24 55.65
N GLU A 372 2.84 5.87 55.30
CA GLU A 372 2.19 6.92 56.10
C GLU A 372 1.74 6.42 57.48
N ARG A 373 1.21 5.19 57.56
CA ARG A 373 0.85 4.55 58.84
C ARG A 373 2.08 4.29 59.70
N LEU A 374 3.15 3.76 59.11
CA LEU A 374 4.44 3.56 59.77
C LEU A 374 5.01 4.89 60.28
N GLU A 375 5.04 5.93 59.45
CA GLU A 375 5.47 7.27 59.91
C GLU A 375 4.60 7.82 61.04
N SER A 376 3.28 7.59 61.00
CA SER A 376 2.39 8.03 62.08
C SER A 376 2.69 7.28 63.39
N GLN A 377 3.01 5.98 63.32
CA GLN A 377 3.40 5.16 64.48
C GLN A 377 4.76 5.60 65.05
N TYR A 378 5.72 5.93 64.19
CA TYR A 378 7.01 6.50 64.60
C TYR A 378 6.87 7.90 65.21
N LYS A 379 5.97 8.75 64.70
CA LYS A 379 5.69 10.10 65.24
C LYS A 379 4.90 10.08 66.55
N HIS A 380 4.11 9.04 66.81
CA HIS A 380 3.29 8.93 68.02
C HIS A 380 3.92 8.06 69.12
N GLY A 381 5.16 7.59 68.95
CA GLY A 381 5.94 6.98 70.02
C GLY A 381 5.35 5.67 70.54
N VAL A 382 5.40 4.61 69.73
CA VAL A 382 5.33 3.24 70.23
C VAL A 382 6.59 2.50 69.77
N VAL A 383 7.47 2.20 70.74
CA VAL A 383 8.48 1.14 70.65
C VAL A 383 7.79 -0.20 70.81
#